data_AF-A0A8S1D5X8-F1
#
_entry.id   AF-A0A8S1D5X8-F1
#
_cell.length_a   1.000
_cell.length_b   1.000
_cell.length_c   1.000
_cell.angle_alpha   90.00
_cell.angle_beta   90.00
_cell.angle_gamma   90.00
#
_symmetry.space_group_name_H-M   'P 1'
#
loop_
_entity.id
_entity.type
_entity.pdbx_description
1 polymer ?
#
loop_
_entity_poly.entity_id
_entity_poly.type
_entity_poly.pdbx_seq_one_letter_code
_entity_poly.pdbx_strand_id
1 'polypeptide(L)'
;MMVTSNITIIKGVLYIVVQCLGSVVGSAILRALTPVNLGGNLGMTTVHHMLDPLQGFGMEFFLGFLLLFVIFAVCDPHRDDVKGSAPLAIGLAVAACHFSAINYTGSSINPARTFGSAVVSGIWDNQWVYWLGPILGGIAAALIYKHCLAAPAPTSRSQGDTDYSPVRVEEKEVCCNNPNLYLLSGAKMSNSNFVRQRTTKLNLWLPSSSLKLPKSMFRCSVGFRIILSMQFSILKTK
;
A
#
# COMPACT_ATOMS: atom_id res chain seq x y z
N MET A 1 -2.30 -3.19 13.88
CA MET A 1 -1.32 -4.27 13.60
C MET A 1 -1.02 -5.17 14.80
N MET A 2 -0.75 -4.63 16.01
CA MET A 2 -0.57 -5.48 17.21
C MET A 2 -1.82 -6.31 17.52
N VAL A 3 -2.99 -5.68 17.52
CA VAL A 3 -4.29 -6.35 17.74
C VAL A 3 -4.57 -7.44 16.71
N THR A 4 -4.18 -7.22 15.45
CA THR A 4 -4.38 -8.21 14.38
C THR A 4 -3.28 -9.29 14.35
N SER A 5 -2.33 -9.26 15.29
CA SER A 5 -1.17 -10.17 15.39
C SER A 5 -0.25 -10.16 14.17
N ASN A 6 -0.22 -9.07 13.41
CA ASN A 6 0.71 -8.92 12.28
C ASN A 6 2.12 -8.50 12.71
N ILE A 7 2.27 -7.95 13.93
CA ILE A 7 3.55 -7.57 14.52
C ILE A 7 3.60 -8.03 15.99
N THR A 8 4.78 -8.42 16.46
CA THR A 8 5.01 -8.74 17.87
C THR A 8 4.85 -7.50 18.74
N ILE A 9 4.35 -7.65 19.97
CA ILE A 9 4.13 -6.56 20.93
C ILE A 9 5.42 -5.76 21.18
N ILE A 10 6.55 -6.45 21.37
CA ILE A 10 7.86 -5.79 21.61
C ILE A 10 8.22 -4.84 20.47
N LYS A 11 8.14 -5.31 19.22
CA LYS A 11 8.36 -4.45 18.03
C LYS A 11 7.37 -3.29 18.00
N GLY A 12 6.11 -3.52 18.33
CA GLY A 12 5.09 -2.47 18.38
C GLY A 12 5.41 -1.36 19.39
N VAL A 13 5.82 -1.73 20.60
CA VAL A 13 6.23 -0.78 21.64
C VAL A 13 7.47 0.00 21.21
N LEU A 14 8.49 -0.69 20.67
CA LEU A 14 9.69 -0.02 20.15
C LEU A 14 9.35 0.98 19.04
N TYR A 15 8.42 0.63 18.14
CA TYR A 15 7.95 1.55 17.11
C TYR A 15 7.27 2.80 17.70
N ILE A 16 6.47 2.66 18.76
CA ILE A 16 5.81 3.81 19.41
C ILE A 16 6.87 4.75 20.01
N VAL A 17 7.86 4.20 20.73
CA VAL A 17 8.92 5.00 21.35
C VAL A 17 9.71 5.79 20.30
N VAL A 18 10.17 5.12 19.24
CA VAL A 18 10.94 5.80 18.19
C VAL A 18 10.07 6.81 17.44
N GLN A 19 8.77 6.56 17.25
CA GLN A 19 7.83 7.52 16.66
C GLN A 19 7.70 8.79 17.49
N CYS A 20 7.54 8.66 18.80
CA CYS A 20 7.49 9.80 19.70
C CYS A 20 8.80 10.60 19.68
N LEU A 21 9.95 9.93 19.77
CA LEU A 21 11.27 10.58 19.70
C LEU A 21 11.48 11.31 18.37
N GLY A 22 11.16 10.66 17.25
CA GLY A 22 11.25 11.27 15.92
C GLY A 22 10.35 12.49 15.78
N SER A 23 9.14 12.44 16.35
CA SER A 23 8.22 13.58 16.33
C SER A 23 8.74 14.75 17.17
N VAL A 24 9.31 14.51 18.35
CA VAL A 24 9.90 15.56 19.19
C VAL A 24 11.04 16.25 18.44
N VAL A 25 11.96 15.47 17.85
CA VAL A 25 13.08 16.01 17.06
C VAL A 25 12.56 16.81 15.85
N GLY A 26 11.56 16.29 15.13
CA GLY A 26 10.95 16.98 14.00
C GLY A 26 10.31 18.32 14.39
N SER A 27 9.56 18.34 15.49
CA SER A 27 8.96 19.57 16.03
C SER A 27 10.02 20.57 16.52
N ALA A 28 11.13 20.10 17.10
CA ALA A 28 12.24 20.95 17.55
C ALA A 28 12.95 21.62 16.36
N ILE A 29 13.20 20.86 15.28
CA ILE A 29 13.76 21.39 14.04
C ILE A 29 12.80 22.42 13.44
N LEU A 30 11.50 22.14 13.39
CA LEU A 30 10.50 23.08 12.89
C LEU A 30 10.51 24.39 13.70
N ARG A 31 10.62 24.29 15.03
CA ARG A 31 10.75 25.47 15.91
C ARG A 31 12.03 26.26 15.65
N ALA A 32 13.14 25.59 15.37
CA ALA A 32 14.40 26.25 15.04
C ALA A 32 14.37 26.97 13.68
N LEU A 33 13.63 26.43 12.71
CA LEU A 33 13.53 27.00 11.36
C LEU A 33 12.43 28.05 11.21
N THR A 34 11.48 28.11 12.15
CA THR A 34 10.35 29.04 12.08
C THR A 34 10.67 30.30 12.89
N PRO A 35 10.73 31.49 12.27
CA PRO A 35 10.96 32.71 13.02
C PRO A 35 9.82 32.98 14.01
N VAL A 36 10.18 33.43 15.22
CA VAL A 36 9.24 33.63 16.35
C VAL A 36 8.11 34.62 16.03
N ASN A 37 8.34 35.54 15.09
CA ASN A 37 7.37 36.55 14.69
C ASN A 37 6.24 36.02 13.80
N LEU A 38 6.37 34.81 13.24
CA LEU A 38 5.30 34.21 12.42
C LEU A 38 4.14 33.64 13.25
N GLY A 39 4.25 33.62 14.59
CA GLY A 39 3.13 33.30 15.49
C GLY A 39 2.52 31.90 15.29
N GLY A 40 3.21 31.00 14.58
CA GLY A 40 2.69 29.68 14.25
C GLY A 40 2.74 28.74 15.46
N ASN A 41 1.64 28.03 15.72
CA ASN A 41 1.53 27.04 16.79
C ASN A 41 2.34 25.74 16.55
N LEU A 42 3.42 25.76 15.76
CA LEU A 42 4.29 24.61 15.46
C LEU A 42 3.53 23.34 14.99
N GLY A 43 2.38 23.53 14.33
CA GLY A 43 1.51 22.43 13.91
C GLY A 43 0.84 21.69 15.07
N MET A 44 0.66 22.32 16.24
CA MET A 44 -0.09 21.74 17.35
C MET A 44 -1.53 21.41 16.99
N THR A 45 -2.05 20.41 17.68
CA THR A 45 -3.45 20.00 17.63
C THR A 45 -4.09 20.45 18.93
N THR A 46 -5.05 21.35 18.83
CA THR A 46 -5.82 21.85 19.96
C THR A 46 -7.31 21.70 19.65
N VAL A 47 -8.08 21.24 20.63
CA VAL A 47 -9.54 21.21 20.51
C VAL A 47 -10.02 22.65 20.48
N HIS A 48 -10.85 22.99 19.50
CA HIS A 48 -11.42 24.32 19.37
C HIS A 48 -12.17 24.69 20.65
N HIS A 49 -12.00 25.92 21.14
CA HIS A 49 -12.53 26.37 22.43
C HIS A 49 -14.07 26.28 22.56
N MET A 50 -14.79 26.22 21.44
CA MET A 50 -16.25 26.03 21.39
C MET A 50 -16.69 24.55 21.35
N LEU A 51 -15.76 23.60 21.28
CA LEU A 51 -16.05 22.17 21.27
C LEU A 51 -15.79 21.57 22.64
N ASP A 52 -16.70 20.69 23.06
CA ASP A 52 -16.45 19.89 24.25
C ASP A 52 -15.34 18.86 23.96
N PRO A 53 -14.43 18.59 24.91
CA PRO A 53 -13.37 17.59 24.73
C PRO A 53 -13.90 16.20 24.32
N LEU A 54 -15.11 15.82 24.75
CA LEU A 54 -15.73 14.57 24.33
C LEU A 54 -16.15 14.58 22.84
N GLN A 55 -16.60 15.72 22.33
CA GLN A 55 -16.87 15.89 20.90
C GLN A 55 -15.56 15.82 20.10
N GLY A 56 -14.48 16.44 20.62
CA GLY A 56 -13.14 16.29 20.06
C GLY A 56 -12.67 14.84 20.03
N PHE A 57 -12.94 14.07 21.07
CA PHE A 57 -12.69 12.63 21.11
C PHE A 57 -13.48 11.86 20.04
N GLY A 58 -14.76 12.15 19.89
CA GLY A 58 -15.59 11.53 18.84
C GLY A 58 -15.02 11.80 17.44
N MET A 59 -14.58 13.03 17.17
CA MET A 59 -13.94 13.38 15.90
C MET A 59 -12.65 12.59 15.68
N GLU A 60 -11.70 12.63 16.63
CA GLU A 60 -10.44 11.90 16.51
C GLU A 60 -10.61 10.38 16.44
N PHE A 61 -11.66 9.83 17.08
CA PHE A 61 -12.05 8.43 16.92
C PHE A 61 -12.40 8.08 15.48
N PHE A 62 -13.29 8.85 14.84
CA PHE A 62 -13.69 8.58 13.45
C PHE A 62 -12.57 8.84 12.45
N LEU A 63 -11.71 9.84 12.68
CA LEU A 63 -10.54 10.09 11.83
C LEU A 63 -9.52 8.95 11.92
N GLY A 64 -9.20 8.51 13.15
CA GLY A 64 -8.33 7.36 13.37
C GLY A 64 -8.92 6.08 12.79
N PHE A 65 -10.24 5.88 12.93
CA PHE A 65 -10.96 4.77 12.30
C PHE A 65 -10.81 4.81 10.77
N LEU A 66 -11.11 5.93 10.12
CA LEU A 66 -11.06 6.05 8.66
C LEU A 66 -9.65 5.77 8.12
N LEU A 67 -8.63 6.37 8.73
CA LEU A 67 -7.24 6.16 8.31
C LEU A 67 -6.85 4.68 8.42
N LEU A 68 -7.09 4.07 9.59
CA LEU A 68 -6.68 2.69 9.83
C LEU A 68 -7.50 1.71 9.01
N PHE A 69 -8.79 2.00 8.77
CA PHE A 69 -9.65 1.21 7.89
C PHE A 69 -9.11 1.19 6.46
N VAL A 70 -8.73 2.36 5.91
CA VAL A 70 -8.09 2.43 4.59
C VAL A 70 -6.78 1.65 4.58
N ILE A 71 -5.94 1.78 5.61
CA ILE A 71 -4.67 1.03 5.70
C ILE A 71 -4.93 -0.48 5.67
N PHE A 72 -5.88 -0.99 6.46
CA PHE A 72 -6.20 -2.41 6.42
C PHE A 72 -6.77 -2.84 5.06
N ALA A 73 -7.60 -2.00 4.43
CA ALA A 73 -8.21 -2.28 3.15
C ALA A 73 -7.22 -2.37 1.98
N VAL A 74 -6.19 -1.51 1.97
CA VAL A 74 -5.19 -1.46 0.88
C VAL A 74 -3.97 -2.33 1.14
N CYS A 75 -3.76 -2.77 2.38
CA CYS A 75 -2.64 -3.63 2.77
C CYS A 75 -3.07 -5.09 3.01
N ASP A 76 -4.30 -5.48 2.67
CA ASP A 76 -4.75 -6.87 2.76
C ASP A 76 -4.09 -7.70 1.65
N PRO A 77 -3.23 -8.69 1.98
CA PRO A 77 -2.57 -9.51 0.98
C PRO A 77 -3.52 -10.45 0.22
N HIS A 78 -4.75 -10.66 0.72
CA HIS A 78 -5.73 -11.53 0.07
C HIS A 78 -6.62 -10.79 -0.92
N ARG A 79 -6.38 -9.49 -1.11
CA ARG A 79 -7.14 -8.64 -2.04
C ARG A 79 -6.37 -8.40 -3.33
N ASP A 80 -6.74 -9.15 -4.36
CA ASP A 80 -6.17 -9.02 -5.71
C ASP A 80 -6.86 -7.91 -6.56
N ASP A 81 -7.95 -7.33 -6.05
CA ASP A 81 -8.73 -6.29 -6.73
C ASP A 81 -8.06 -4.90 -6.66
N VAL A 82 -7.18 -4.69 -5.67
CA VAL A 82 -6.51 -3.41 -5.44
C VAL A 82 -5.27 -3.29 -6.34
N LYS A 83 -5.45 -2.75 -7.55
CA LYS A 83 -4.36 -2.52 -8.54
C LYS A 83 -3.71 -1.13 -8.46
N GLY A 84 -4.07 -0.34 -7.44
CA GLY A 84 -3.64 1.06 -7.27
C GLY A 84 -2.40 1.25 -6.40
N SER A 85 -1.96 2.50 -6.27
CA SER A 85 -0.88 2.88 -5.35
C SER A 85 -1.40 2.96 -3.91
N ALA A 86 -1.06 1.96 -3.08
CA ALA A 86 -1.32 1.98 -1.64
C ALA A 86 -0.85 3.28 -0.94
N PRO A 87 0.35 3.84 -1.20
CA PRO A 87 0.76 5.13 -0.62
C PRO A 87 -0.16 6.29 -0.99
N LEU A 88 -0.63 6.31 -2.22
CA LEU A 88 -1.51 7.38 -2.68
C LEU A 88 -2.86 7.30 -1.96
N ALA A 89 -3.44 6.10 -1.82
CA ALA A 89 -4.69 5.90 -1.11
C ALA A 89 -4.58 6.31 0.37
N ILE A 90 -3.51 5.89 1.06
CA ILE A 90 -3.26 6.26 2.45
C ILE A 90 -3.05 7.78 2.58
N GLY A 91 -2.28 8.39 1.67
CA GLY A 91 -2.04 9.84 1.67
C GLY A 91 -3.33 10.65 1.45
N LEU A 92 -4.20 10.20 0.52
CA LEU A 92 -5.51 10.82 0.29
C LEU A 92 -6.44 10.67 1.50
N ALA A 93 -6.41 9.52 2.19
CA ALA A 93 -7.17 9.34 3.42
C ALA A 93 -6.72 10.32 4.53
N VAL A 94 -5.41 10.50 4.70
CA VAL A 94 -4.86 11.50 5.63
C VAL A 94 -5.30 12.91 5.24
N ALA A 95 -5.22 13.26 3.94
CA ALA A 95 -5.63 14.57 3.44
C ALA A 95 -7.12 14.84 3.69
N ALA A 96 -7.99 13.85 3.42
CA ALA A 96 -9.42 13.93 3.70
C ALA A 96 -9.68 14.19 5.19
N CYS A 97 -9.00 13.44 6.07
CA CYS A 97 -9.10 13.65 7.52
C CYS A 97 -8.68 15.07 7.94
N HIS A 98 -7.63 15.63 7.33
CA HIS A 98 -7.19 16.99 7.62
C HIS A 98 -8.21 18.02 7.15
N PHE A 99 -8.71 17.90 5.91
CA PHE A 99 -9.73 18.83 5.40
C PHE A 99 -11.01 18.83 6.22
N SER A 100 -11.40 17.69 6.79
CA SER A 100 -12.60 17.60 7.63
C SER A 100 -12.40 18.15 9.05
N ALA A 101 -11.23 17.96 9.66
CA ALA A 101 -11.06 18.14 11.11
C ALA A 101 -10.07 19.23 11.56
N ILE A 102 -9.36 19.89 10.63
CA ILE A 102 -8.32 20.88 10.97
C ILE A 102 -8.87 22.01 11.87
N ASN A 103 -10.08 22.51 11.58
CA ASN A 103 -10.70 23.62 12.31
C ASN A 103 -11.31 23.20 13.66
N TYR A 104 -11.47 21.88 13.90
CA TYR A 104 -12.15 21.35 15.08
C TYR A 104 -11.14 20.85 16.13
N THR A 105 -10.23 19.96 15.75
CA THR A 105 -9.27 19.34 16.68
C THR A 105 -7.82 19.54 16.27
N GLY A 106 -7.58 20.20 15.13
CA GLY A 106 -6.26 20.24 14.48
C GLY A 106 -5.90 18.98 13.69
N SER A 107 -6.82 18.00 13.60
CA SER A 107 -6.65 16.72 12.90
C SER A 107 -5.37 16.00 13.32
N SER A 108 -5.36 15.48 14.55
CA SER A 108 -4.19 14.76 15.06
C SER A 108 -3.98 13.46 14.28
N ILE A 109 -4.99 12.56 14.32
CA ILE A 109 -5.00 11.21 13.74
C ILE A 109 -3.86 10.30 14.26
N ASN A 110 -2.85 10.86 14.91
CA ASN A 110 -1.60 10.21 15.28
C ASN A 110 -1.12 10.77 16.64
N PRO A 111 -1.18 9.97 17.72
CA PRO A 111 -0.75 10.40 19.04
C PRO A 111 0.71 10.86 19.10
N ALA A 112 1.63 10.21 18.37
CA ALA A 112 3.05 10.56 18.39
C ALA A 112 3.31 11.95 17.77
N ARG A 113 2.57 12.29 16.71
CA ARG A 113 2.61 13.61 16.05
C ARG A 113 2.24 14.72 17.03
N THR A 114 1.13 14.54 17.74
CA THR A 114 0.64 15.50 18.75
C THR A 114 1.53 15.57 19.98
N PHE A 115 2.10 14.44 20.40
CA PHE A 115 3.06 14.39 21.50
C PHE A 115 4.32 15.21 21.19
N GLY A 116 4.89 15.08 19.99
CA GLY A 116 6.12 15.80 19.63
C GLY A 116 5.96 17.32 19.65
N SER A 117 4.85 17.84 19.11
CA SER A 117 4.58 19.27 19.11
C SER A 117 4.27 19.80 20.52
N ALA A 118 3.52 19.03 21.34
CA ALA A 118 3.22 19.38 22.74
C ALA A 118 4.49 19.51 23.61
N VAL A 119 5.44 18.59 23.46
CA VAL A 119 6.72 18.63 24.20
C VAL A 119 7.52 19.89 23.85
N VAL A 120 7.54 20.25 22.56
CA VAL A 120 8.35 21.38 22.07
C VAL A 120 7.66 22.72 22.32
N SER A 121 6.33 22.80 22.27
CA SER A 121 5.57 24.03 22.54
C SER A 121 5.34 24.26 24.04
N GLY A 122 5.33 23.20 24.85
CA GLY A 122 5.00 23.25 26.28
C GLY A 122 3.50 23.24 26.57
N ILE A 123 2.64 22.99 25.57
CA ILE A 123 1.18 23.05 25.70
C ILE A 123 0.62 21.62 25.62
N TRP A 124 -0.16 21.24 26.63
CA TRP A 124 -0.62 19.86 26.86
C TRP A 124 -2.15 19.73 26.92
N ASP A 125 -2.86 20.72 26.38
CA ASP A 125 -4.31 20.82 26.48
C ASP A 125 -5.01 19.63 25.84
N ASN A 126 -5.92 18.99 26.59
CA ASN A 126 -6.75 17.88 26.13
C ASN A 126 -5.96 16.71 25.51
N GLN A 127 -4.71 16.49 25.91
CA GLN A 127 -3.83 15.49 25.28
C GLN A 127 -4.43 14.08 25.26
N TRP A 128 -5.20 13.72 26.29
CA TRP A 128 -5.86 12.42 26.40
C TRP A 128 -6.77 12.11 25.19
N VAL A 129 -7.39 13.14 24.59
CA VAL A 129 -8.26 13.03 23.41
C VAL A 129 -7.48 12.45 22.23
N TYR A 130 -6.28 12.96 22.02
CA TYR A 130 -5.40 12.60 20.90
C TYR A 130 -4.69 11.26 21.07
N TRP A 131 -4.66 10.72 22.29
CA TRP A 131 -4.21 9.35 22.54
C TRP A 131 -5.37 8.38 22.42
N LEU A 132 -6.44 8.58 23.19
CA LEU A 132 -7.55 7.62 23.25
C LEU A 132 -8.35 7.57 21.96
N GLY A 133 -8.64 8.72 21.33
CA GLY A 133 -9.46 8.78 20.12
C GLY A 133 -8.89 7.94 18.98
N PRO A 134 -7.68 8.26 18.47
CA PRO A 134 -7.10 7.54 17.35
C PRO A 134 -6.79 6.06 17.65
N ILE A 135 -6.40 5.74 18.89
CA ILE A 135 -6.11 4.35 19.30
C ILE A 135 -7.40 3.52 19.27
N LEU A 136 -8.48 4.00 19.90
CA LEU A 136 -9.75 3.27 19.94
C LEU A 136 -10.38 3.18 18.54
N GLY A 137 -10.32 4.24 17.74
CA GLY A 137 -10.77 4.24 16.35
C GLY A 137 -10.00 3.23 15.50
N GLY A 138 -8.67 3.17 15.67
CA GLY A 138 -7.82 2.21 14.97
C GLY A 138 -8.06 0.76 15.39
N ILE A 139 -8.35 0.50 16.67
CA ILE A 139 -8.74 -0.83 17.17
C ILE A 139 -10.08 -1.24 16.56
N ALA A 140 -11.08 -0.35 16.57
CA ALA A 140 -12.38 -0.62 15.97
C ALA A 140 -12.26 -0.93 14.47
N ALA A 141 -11.49 -0.13 13.72
CA ALA A 141 -11.21 -0.37 12.31
C ALA A 141 -10.54 -1.73 12.06
N ALA A 142 -9.56 -2.08 12.89
CA ALA A 142 -8.87 -3.37 12.80
C ALA A 142 -9.81 -4.56 13.01
N LEU A 143 -10.68 -4.47 14.00
CA LEU A 143 -11.64 -5.53 14.34
C LEU A 143 -12.71 -5.67 13.26
N ILE A 144 -13.32 -4.55 12.84
CA ILE A 144 -14.34 -4.54 11.78
C ILE A 144 -13.76 -5.10 10.48
N TYR A 145 -12.57 -4.65 10.08
CA TYR A 145 -11.95 -5.15 8.86
C TYR A 145 -11.66 -6.65 8.96
N LYS A 146 -11.00 -7.09 10.04
CA LYS A 146 -10.59 -8.49 10.20
C LYS A 146 -11.77 -9.46 10.30
N HIS A 147 -12.86 -9.07 10.96
CA HIS A 147 -13.97 -9.98 11.24
C HIS A 147 -15.12 -9.90 10.23
N CYS A 148 -15.33 -8.75 9.58
CA CYS A 148 -16.47 -8.57 8.69
C CYS A 148 -16.09 -8.48 7.20
N LEU A 149 -14.87 -8.02 6.87
CA LEU A 149 -14.52 -7.60 5.50
C LEU A 149 -13.24 -8.24 4.95
N ALA A 150 -12.47 -8.96 5.76
CA ALA A 150 -11.24 -9.59 5.33
C ALA A 150 -11.54 -10.64 4.23
N ALA A 151 -10.77 -10.61 3.15
CA ALA A 151 -10.94 -11.57 2.08
C ALA A 151 -10.58 -12.99 2.58
N PRO A 152 -11.35 -14.03 2.19
CA PRO A 152 -11.04 -15.40 2.57
C PRO A 152 -9.64 -15.78 2.10
N ALA A 153 -8.88 -16.47 2.96
CA ALA A 153 -7.62 -17.06 2.53
C ALA A 153 -7.88 -17.99 1.33
N PRO A 154 -7.00 -18.00 0.31
CA PRO A 154 -7.12 -18.93 -0.80
C PRO A 154 -7.14 -20.34 -0.21
N THR A 155 -8.23 -21.06 -0.42
CA THR A 155 -8.33 -22.48 -0.09
C THR A 155 -7.20 -23.15 -0.83
N SER A 156 -6.24 -23.72 -0.10
CA SER A 156 -5.20 -24.56 -0.70
C SER A 156 -5.93 -25.67 -1.46
N ARG A 157 -6.05 -25.54 -2.78
CA ARG A 157 -6.41 -26.68 -3.62
C ARG A 157 -5.33 -27.71 -3.32
N SER A 158 -5.73 -28.82 -2.72
CA SER A 158 -4.88 -30.00 -2.54
C SER A 158 -4.23 -30.31 -3.88
N GLN A 159 -2.94 -30.04 -3.97
CA GLN A 159 -2.12 -30.27 -5.14
C GLN A 159 -1.78 -31.76 -5.13
N GLY A 160 -2.63 -32.56 -5.76
CA GLY A 160 -2.48 -34.01 -5.77
C GLY A 160 -3.66 -34.76 -6.36
N ASP A 161 -4.11 -34.38 -7.56
CA ASP A 161 -4.80 -35.33 -8.46
C ASP A 161 -4.58 -34.97 -9.94
N THR A 162 -3.37 -34.53 -10.29
CA THR A 162 -2.89 -34.61 -11.67
C THR A 162 -1.87 -35.72 -11.73
N ASP A 163 -2.37 -36.95 -11.94
CA ASP A 163 -1.59 -38.04 -12.54
C ASP A 163 -1.21 -37.59 -13.95
N TYR A 164 -0.10 -36.84 -14.04
CA TYR A 164 0.52 -36.52 -15.31
C TYR A 164 1.41 -37.70 -15.69
N SER A 165 0.82 -38.74 -16.26
CA SER A 165 1.58 -39.76 -16.97
C SER A 165 2.10 -39.15 -18.27
N PRO A 166 3.42 -39.04 -18.49
CA PRO A 166 3.95 -38.64 -19.78
C PRO A 166 3.54 -39.70 -20.81
N VAL A 167 2.66 -39.34 -21.75
CA VAL A 167 2.33 -40.18 -22.89
C VAL A 167 3.62 -40.37 -23.69
N ARG A 168 4.24 -41.55 -23.57
CA ARG A 168 5.31 -41.97 -24.45
C ARG A 168 4.71 -42.04 -25.85
N VAL A 169 5.05 -41.08 -26.71
CA VAL A 169 4.75 -41.19 -28.14
C VAL A 169 5.63 -42.32 -28.67
N GLU A 170 5.06 -43.52 -28.79
CA GLU A 170 5.68 -44.57 -29.60
C GLU A 170 5.62 -44.12 -31.05
N GLU A 171 6.78 -43.77 -31.60
CA GLU A 171 6.97 -43.53 -33.02
C GLU A 171 6.78 -44.85 -33.76
N LYS A 172 5.54 -45.17 -34.11
CA LYS A 172 5.26 -46.29 -35.02
C LYS A 172 5.67 -45.86 -36.42
N GLU A 173 6.78 -46.42 -36.90
CA GLU A 173 7.09 -46.40 -38.33
C GLU A 173 5.92 -47.00 -39.11
N VAL A 174 5.21 -46.16 -39.86
CA VAL A 174 4.19 -46.61 -40.81
C VAL A 174 4.91 -47.12 -42.04
N CYS A 175 5.19 -48.42 -42.07
CA CYS A 175 5.66 -49.11 -43.26
C CYS A 175 4.52 -49.18 -44.29
N CYS A 176 4.44 -48.20 -45.19
CA CYS A 176 3.66 -48.32 -46.42
C CYS A 176 4.45 -49.15 -47.45
N ASN A 177 4.36 -50.48 -47.35
CA ASN A 177 4.59 -51.38 -48.48
C ASN A 177 3.38 -51.30 -49.43
N ASN A 178 3.40 -50.36 -50.37
CA ASN A 178 2.54 -50.42 -51.55
C ASN A 178 3.36 -50.03 -52.82
N PRO A 179 3.73 -50.99 -53.67
CA PRO A 179 4.61 -50.73 -54.82
C PRO A 179 3.93 -50.08 -56.04
N ASN A 180 2.70 -49.56 -55.93
CA ASN A 180 1.95 -49.04 -57.09
C ASN A 180 1.90 -47.50 -57.23
N LEU A 181 2.83 -46.75 -56.61
CA LEU A 181 2.88 -45.29 -56.78
C LEU A 181 4.19 -44.81 -57.42
N TYR A 182 4.58 -45.43 -58.53
CA TYR A 182 5.57 -44.92 -59.47
C TYR A 182 4.86 -44.38 -60.70
N LEU A 183 4.34 -43.17 -60.67
CA LEU A 183 4.02 -42.42 -61.89
C LEU A 183 3.92 -40.93 -61.54
N LEU A 184 4.65 -40.12 -62.32
CA LEU A 184 4.88 -38.67 -62.21
C LEU A 184 6.05 -38.33 -61.25
N SER A 185 7.32 -38.48 -61.66
CA SER A 185 7.99 -37.60 -62.65
C SER A 185 7.55 -36.15 -62.48
N GLY A 186 8.35 -35.18 -62.06
CA GLY A 186 9.79 -35.11 -61.85
C GLY A 186 10.14 -33.64 -61.58
N ALA A 187 11.44 -33.41 -61.37
CA ALA A 187 12.14 -32.13 -61.43
C ALA A 187 11.78 -31.04 -60.38
N LYS A 188 12.67 -30.68 -59.46
CA LYS A 188 13.90 -29.84 -59.58
C LYS A 188 13.60 -28.36 -59.31
N MET A 189 14.55 -27.71 -58.62
CA MET A 189 14.70 -26.26 -58.41
C MET A 189 13.74 -25.64 -57.39
N SER A 190 14.07 -24.62 -56.61
CA SER A 190 15.29 -23.83 -56.44
C SER A 190 15.09 -23.00 -55.16
N ASN A 191 16.20 -22.75 -54.49
CA ASN A 191 16.44 -21.68 -53.52
C ASN A 191 15.73 -20.36 -53.89
N SER A 192 15.06 -19.71 -52.93
CA SER A 192 15.07 -18.24 -52.77
C SER A 192 14.10 -17.76 -51.67
N ASN A 193 14.64 -16.92 -50.81
CA ASN A 193 13.91 -15.87 -50.10
C ASN A 193 12.92 -15.15 -51.03
N PHE A 194 11.83 -14.65 -50.43
CA PHE A 194 11.17 -13.36 -50.72
C PHE A 194 9.64 -13.42 -50.91
N VAL A 195 8.95 -12.99 -49.84
CA VAL A 195 7.87 -12.01 -49.77
C VAL A 195 6.68 -12.12 -50.74
N ARG A 196 5.48 -12.24 -50.14
CA ARG A 196 4.30 -11.48 -50.60
C ARG A 196 3.48 -10.95 -49.43
N GLN A 197 3.68 -9.67 -49.14
CA GLN A 197 2.72 -8.81 -48.44
C GLN A 197 1.43 -8.69 -49.26
N ARG A 198 0.27 -8.66 -48.59
CA ARG A 198 -0.80 -7.63 -48.67
C ARG A 198 -1.95 -8.07 -47.76
N THR A 199 -1.98 -7.62 -46.50
CA THR A 199 -2.85 -6.53 -45.97
C THR A 199 -4.33 -6.73 -46.32
N THR A 200 -5.20 -6.89 -45.33
CA THR A 200 -6.01 -5.80 -44.71
C THR A 200 -6.89 -6.48 -43.63
N LYS A 201 -7.16 -5.97 -42.42
CA LYS A 201 -7.11 -4.65 -41.77
C LYS A 201 -6.51 -4.82 -40.36
N LEU A 202 -5.43 -4.11 -40.02
CA LEU A 202 -5.39 -2.78 -39.39
C LEU A 202 -5.87 -2.80 -37.92
N ASN A 203 -4.95 -3.08 -36.98
CA ASN A 203 -4.18 -2.13 -36.12
C ASN A 203 -4.96 -1.80 -34.83
N LEU A 204 -4.44 -2.08 -33.63
CA LEU A 204 -3.21 -1.50 -33.12
C LEU A 204 -2.50 -2.44 -32.12
N TRP A 205 -1.33 -2.92 -32.53
CA TRP A 205 -0.29 -3.50 -31.66
C TRP A 205 0.48 -2.32 -31.04
N LEU A 206 0.51 -2.21 -29.71
CA LEU A 206 1.61 -1.52 -29.04
C LEU A 206 2.59 -2.60 -28.57
N PRO A 207 3.87 -2.57 -28.99
CA PRO A 207 4.85 -3.50 -28.51
C PRO A 207 5.14 -3.18 -27.04
N SER A 208 4.88 -4.15 -26.16
CA SER A 208 5.39 -4.19 -24.79
C SER A 208 6.91 -4.30 -24.85
N SER A 209 7.55 -3.17 -25.08
CA SER A 209 8.98 -2.99 -24.93
C SER A 209 9.28 -3.08 -23.44
N SER A 210 10.14 -4.04 -23.13
CA SER A 210 10.71 -4.26 -21.81
C SER A 210 11.45 -3.02 -21.34
N LEU A 211 10.79 -2.16 -20.56
CA LEU A 211 11.46 -1.15 -19.76
C LEU A 211 11.51 -1.66 -18.32
N LYS A 212 12.57 -2.42 -18.01
CA LYS A 212 13.01 -2.65 -16.63
C LYS A 212 13.39 -1.29 -16.04
N LEU A 213 12.43 -0.60 -15.45
CA LEU A 213 12.71 0.62 -14.70
C LEU A 213 13.48 0.22 -13.43
N PRO A 214 14.71 0.74 -13.24
CA PRO A 214 15.52 0.40 -12.07
C PRO A 214 14.84 0.89 -10.78
N LYS A 215 14.94 0.08 -9.72
CA LYS A 215 14.40 0.33 -8.36
C LYS A 215 14.98 1.57 -7.64
N SER A 216 15.66 2.47 -8.34
CA SER A 216 16.39 3.61 -7.78
C SER A 216 15.69 4.97 -7.94
N MET A 217 14.53 5.05 -8.60
CA MET A 217 13.86 6.33 -8.90
C MET A 217 12.75 6.72 -7.89
N PHE A 218 12.98 6.51 -6.59
CA PHE A 218 12.15 7.09 -5.50
C PHE A 218 13.03 7.65 -4.39
N ARG A 219 14.06 8.38 -4.81
CA ARG A 219 15.06 9.00 -3.95
C ARG A 219 15.07 10.51 -4.19
N CYS A 220 13.91 11.16 -4.06
CA CYS A 220 13.86 12.60 -3.91
C CYS A 220 12.57 12.99 -3.16
N SER A 221 12.73 13.28 -1.87
CA SER A 221 11.99 14.24 -1.04
C SER A 221 12.06 13.77 0.42
N VAL A 222 13.07 14.30 1.12
CA VAL A 222 13.46 13.88 2.48
C VAL A 222 12.46 14.37 3.54
N GLY A 223 11.62 15.36 3.24
CA GLY A 223 10.64 15.93 4.18
C GLY A 223 9.35 15.11 4.33
N PHE A 224 8.83 14.53 3.25
CA PHE A 224 7.56 13.77 3.28
C PHE A 224 7.72 12.35 3.84
N ARG A 225 8.97 11.88 3.97
CA ARG A 225 9.28 10.56 4.52
C ARG A 225 9.15 10.51 6.03
N ILE A 226 9.28 11.56 6.83
CA ILE A 226 9.35 11.35 8.30
C ILE A 226 7.98 10.92 8.87
N ILE A 227 6.88 11.49 8.41
CA ILE A 227 5.52 11.16 8.90
C ILE A 227 4.97 9.90 8.20
N LEU A 228 5.20 9.72 6.89
CA LEU A 228 4.77 8.51 6.19
C LEU A 228 5.72 7.32 6.36
N SER A 229 7.04 7.49 6.55
CA SER A 229 8.01 6.37 6.59
C SER A 229 7.91 5.53 7.85
N MET A 230 7.28 5.99 8.93
CA MET A 230 7.05 5.13 10.10
C MET A 230 5.83 4.22 9.92
N GLN A 231 4.84 4.65 9.14
CA GLN A 231 3.77 3.77 8.66
C GLN A 231 4.22 2.90 7.47
N PHE A 232 5.14 3.41 6.63
CA PHE A 232 5.65 2.72 5.44
C PHE A 232 6.79 1.72 5.68
N SER A 233 7.53 1.79 6.79
CA SER A 233 8.58 0.78 7.07
C SER A 233 7.98 -0.62 7.28
N ILE A 234 6.68 -0.70 7.59
CA ILE A 234 5.90 -1.94 7.67
C ILE A 234 5.66 -2.56 6.27
N LEU A 235 5.69 -1.76 5.19
CA LEU A 235 5.40 -2.18 3.82
C LEU A 235 6.57 -2.88 3.09
N LYS A 236 7.74 -3.02 3.71
CA LYS A 236 8.90 -3.71 3.11
C LYS A 236 9.22 -5.07 3.74
N THR A 237 8.40 -5.54 4.68
CA THR A 237 8.67 -6.78 5.43
C THR A 237 7.77 -7.98 5.08
N LYS A 238 7.04 -7.91 3.95
CA LYS A 238 6.42 -9.07 3.32
C LYS A 238 6.77 -9.07 1.84
#